data_AF-A0A957V749-F1
#
_entry.id   AF-A0A957V749-F1
#
_cell.length_a   1.000
_cell.length_b   1.000
_cell.length_c   1.000
_cell.angle_alpha   90.00
_cell.angle_beta   90.00
_cell.angle_gamma   90.00
#
_symmetry.space_group_name_H-M   'P 1'
#
loop_
_entity.id
_entity.type
_entity.pdbx_description
1 polymer ?
#
loop_
_entity_poly.entity_id
_entity_poly.type
_entity_poly.pdbx_seq_one_letter_code
_entity_poly.pdbx_strand_id
1 'polypeptide(L)'
;RQLLTRARQSSDALAELLERLAADWPDLVATFFPNADPGPLSAVAFGEGDTHAGGRTVAILTFAGGARIVYKPRSLRVDALFQRLLHWLNERGADPAYRLLRVLERDGYGWVEYIERAPCATAAEVDRFYTRQGGYLALLYALYAGDFHFENLLAAGEHPMLIDLEALFHPNLLDYDEGRPDHLAQQAIDDSVLSVSMLPQRLNFAGGAAIDISGMGAGGRQMTPDKLPVWEGAGTDEMRLRRRQMEFVTEGHRPTLGGETVDVTSQGDAVARGFTRVYTLLRAHRDELLAPDGLLAEFAEAEVRIVARATRLYSLLLQENSHPDLLRDALERDRFYARLWREVERTPRLARLVAAEVRDLHDGDVPIFHARPGQPHL
;
A
#
# COMPACT_ATOMS: atom_id res chain seq x y z
N ARG A 1 -17.48 -22.44 11.35
CA ARG A 1 -16.06 -22.18 11.69
C ARG A 1 -15.61 -20.80 11.21
N GLN A 2 -15.57 -20.54 9.89
CA GLN A 2 -15.08 -19.26 9.33
C GLN A 2 -15.73 -18.02 9.95
N LEU A 3 -17.07 -18.00 10.09
CA LEU A 3 -17.78 -16.89 10.76
C LEU A 3 -17.35 -16.66 12.21
N LEU A 4 -17.12 -17.74 12.98
CA LEU A 4 -16.65 -17.64 14.36
C LEU A 4 -15.20 -17.12 14.41
N THR A 5 -14.35 -17.57 13.49
CA THR A 5 -12.98 -17.05 13.35
C THR A 5 -13.02 -15.56 13.07
N ARG A 6 -13.79 -15.11 12.08
CA ARG A 6 -13.92 -13.68 11.75
C ARG A 6 -14.49 -12.84 12.88
N ALA A 7 -15.56 -13.31 13.53
CA ALA A 7 -16.17 -12.58 14.64
C ALA A 7 -15.18 -12.39 15.81
N ARG A 8 -14.39 -13.42 16.13
CA ARG A 8 -13.33 -13.34 17.15
C ARG A 8 -12.23 -12.37 16.74
N GLN A 9 -11.65 -12.56 15.56
CA GLN A 9 -10.61 -11.70 15.02
C GLN A 9 -11.02 -10.22 15.03
N SER A 10 -12.23 -9.88 14.55
CA SER A 10 -12.72 -8.50 14.55
C SER A 10 -12.94 -7.95 15.96
N SER A 11 -13.43 -8.78 16.90
CA SER A 11 -13.59 -8.39 18.30
C SER A 11 -12.24 -8.12 18.96
N ASP A 12 -11.28 -9.01 18.76
CA ASP A 12 -9.95 -8.94 19.35
C ASP A 12 -9.16 -7.75 18.78
N ALA A 13 -9.22 -7.51 17.47
CA ALA A 13 -8.58 -6.37 16.82
C ALA A 13 -9.17 -5.02 17.27
N LEU A 14 -10.49 -4.94 17.47
CA LEU A 14 -11.12 -3.75 18.02
C LEU A 14 -10.73 -3.51 19.48
N ALA A 15 -10.72 -4.56 20.30
CA ALA A 15 -10.29 -4.46 21.69
C ALA A 15 -8.83 -3.99 21.78
N GLU A 16 -7.93 -4.61 21.00
CA GLU A 16 -6.52 -4.23 20.91
C GLU A 16 -6.34 -2.76 20.50
N LEU A 17 -7.09 -2.28 19.50
CA LEU A 17 -7.07 -0.87 19.07
C LEU A 17 -7.49 0.06 20.21
N LEU A 18 -8.59 -0.25 20.92
CA LEU A 18 -9.11 0.60 21.99
C LEU A 18 -8.19 0.63 23.22
N GLU A 19 -7.57 -0.50 23.56
CA GLU A 19 -6.57 -0.59 24.62
C GLU A 19 -5.33 0.25 24.28
N ARG A 20 -4.82 0.15 23.05
CA ARG A 20 -3.70 0.96 22.56
C ARG A 20 -4.04 2.44 22.52
N LEU A 21 -5.24 2.79 22.05
CA LEU A 21 -5.73 4.18 22.05
C LEU A 21 -5.73 4.77 23.46
N ALA A 22 -6.24 4.03 24.44
CA ALA A 22 -6.31 4.47 25.83
C ALA A 22 -4.91 4.62 26.45
N ALA A 23 -4.00 3.66 26.18
CA ALA A 23 -2.63 3.69 26.67
C ALA A 23 -1.81 4.86 26.08
N ASP A 24 -2.00 5.14 24.79
CA ASP A 24 -1.24 6.16 24.07
C ASP A 24 -1.86 7.56 24.12
N TRP A 25 -3.04 7.72 24.71
CA TRP A 25 -3.81 8.96 24.66
C TRP A 25 -3.01 10.23 24.99
N PRO A 26 -2.18 10.28 26.05
CA PRO A 26 -1.39 11.48 26.36
C PRO A 26 -0.45 11.89 25.24
N ASP A 27 0.24 10.92 24.63
CA ASP A 27 1.19 11.16 23.54
C ASP A 27 0.47 11.47 22.23
N LEU A 28 -0.72 10.89 22.01
CA LEU A 28 -1.58 11.21 20.87
C LEU A 28 -2.04 12.66 20.91
N VAL A 29 -2.49 13.14 22.07
CA VAL A 29 -2.88 14.54 22.25
C VAL A 29 -1.68 15.46 22.03
N ALA A 30 -0.53 15.16 22.63
CA ALA A 30 0.67 15.97 22.45
C ALA A 30 1.16 16.01 20.99
N THR A 31 1.08 14.89 20.27
CA THR A 31 1.60 14.75 18.90
C THR A 31 0.63 15.30 17.86
N PHE A 32 -0.63 14.88 17.91
CA PHE A 32 -1.61 15.13 16.85
C PHE A 32 -2.51 16.33 17.15
N PHE A 33 -2.76 16.64 18.42
CA PHE A 33 -3.73 17.64 18.85
C PHE A 33 -3.16 18.69 19.82
N PRO A 34 -2.00 19.32 19.53
CA PRO A 34 -1.31 20.19 20.48
C PRO A 34 -2.08 21.47 20.84
N ASN A 35 -3.05 21.87 20.01
CA ASN A 35 -3.73 23.17 20.12
C ASN A 35 -5.22 23.07 20.45
N ALA A 36 -5.81 21.88 20.49
CA ALA A 36 -7.24 21.69 20.72
C ALA A 36 -7.53 20.28 21.22
N ASP A 37 -8.42 20.15 22.20
CA ASP A 37 -8.97 18.84 22.58
C ASP A 37 -9.85 18.31 21.43
N PRO A 38 -9.53 17.14 20.84
CA PRO A 38 -10.33 16.55 19.77
C PRO A 38 -11.71 16.06 20.25
N GLY A 39 -11.94 15.98 21.57
CA GLY A 39 -13.14 15.41 22.17
C GLY A 39 -13.13 13.86 22.18
N PRO A 40 -14.22 13.22 22.64
CA PRO A 40 -14.31 11.77 22.70
C PRO A 40 -14.30 11.14 21.30
N LEU A 41 -13.83 9.89 21.23
CA LEU A 41 -13.93 9.07 20.02
C LEU A 41 -15.41 8.93 19.60
N SER A 42 -15.73 9.29 18.37
CA SER A 42 -17.10 9.28 17.84
C SER A 42 -17.31 8.20 16.78
N ALA A 43 -16.27 7.81 16.04
CA ALA A 43 -16.33 6.72 15.06
C ALA A 43 -14.97 6.05 14.86
N VAL A 44 -15.01 4.76 14.50
CA VAL A 44 -13.87 3.98 14.00
C VAL A 44 -14.30 3.38 12.67
N ALA A 45 -13.56 3.69 11.61
CA ALA A 45 -13.74 3.08 10.30
C ALA A 45 -12.61 2.07 10.06
N PHE A 46 -12.98 0.81 9.86
CA PHE A 46 -12.09 -0.25 9.39
C PHE A 46 -12.32 -0.50 7.90
N GLY A 47 -11.37 -1.16 7.24
CA GLY A 47 -11.54 -1.65 5.87
C GLY A 47 -10.96 -0.74 4.77
N GLU A 48 -10.09 0.20 5.15
CA GLU A 48 -9.27 0.98 4.21
C GLU A 48 -8.02 0.21 3.73
N GLY A 49 -7.91 -1.08 4.09
CA GLY A 49 -6.85 -1.99 3.66
C GLY A 49 -7.22 -3.44 3.95
N ASP A 50 -6.42 -4.37 3.45
CA ASP A 50 -6.63 -5.80 3.68
C ASP A 50 -6.51 -6.19 5.16
N THR A 51 -7.13 -7.31 5.52
CA THR A 51 -6.99 -7.91 6.85
C THR A 51 -5.86 -8.91 6.88
N HIS A 52 -4.98 -8.77 7.88
CA HIS A 52 -3.79 -9.61 8.07
C HIS A 52 -3.63 -10.04 9.53
N ALA A 53 -2.81 -11.07 9.77
CA ALA A 53 -2.27 -11.43 11.09
C ALA A 53 -3.31 -11.47 12.23
N GLY A 54 -4.43 -12.16 12.00
CA GLY A 54 -5.52 -12.29 12.97
C GLY A 54 -6.62 -11.24 12.78
N GLY A 55 -6.88 -10.82 11.54
CA GLY A 55 -7.91 -9.84 11.20
C GLY A 55 -7.57 -8.38 11.53
N ARG A 56 -6.31 -8.06 11.82
CA ARG A 56 -5.83 -6.69 11.99
C ARG A 56 -5.89 -5.96 10.66
N THR A 57 -6.30 -4.70 10.70
CA THR A 57 -6.38 -3.81 9.54
C THR A 57 -6.19 -2.37 9.98
N VAL A 58 -5.82 -1.50 9.04
CA VAL A 58 -5.74 -0.05 9.26
C VAL A 58 -7.12 0.48 9.67
N ALA A 59 -7.13 1.41 10.62
CA ALA A 59 -8.35 2.04 11.10
C ALA A 59 -8.22 3.56 11.11
N ILE A 60 -9.27 4.26 10.69
CA ILE A 60 -9.39 5.71 10.82
C ILE A 60 -10.28 6.00 12.03
N LEU A 61 -9.73 6.74 13.00
CA LEU A 61 -10.46 7.17 14.18
C LEU A 61 -10.92 8.61 13.96
N THR A 62 -12.19 8.87 14.21
CA THR A 62 -12.80 10.20 14.17
C THR A 62 -13.26 10.59 15.57
N PHE A 63 -12.94 11.80 15.98
CA PHE A 63 -13.32 12.36 17.28
C PHE A 63 -14.48 13.34 17.14
N ALA A 64 -15.18 13.63 18.24
CA ALA A 64 -16.35 14.50 18.25
C ALA A 64 -16.08 15.92 17.70
N GLY A 65 -14.86 16.43 17.84
CA GLY A 65 -14.40 17.69 17.24
C GLY A 65 -14.13 17.64 15.73
N GLY A 66 -14.36 16.49 15.08
CA GLY A 66 -14.09 16.27 13.64
C GLY A 66 -12.65 15.90 13.31
N ALA A 67 -11.75 15.97 14.29
CA ALA A 67 -10.35 15.58 14.13
C ALA A 67 -10.23 14.07 13.83
N ARG A 68 -9.20 13.69 13.07
CA ARG A 68 -8.96 12.30 12.66
C ARG A 68 -7.49 11.90 12.82
N ILE A 69 -7.26 10.63 13.12
CA ILE A 69 -5.94 9.97 13.11
C ILE A 69 -6.07 8.59 12.47
N VAL A 70 -4.96 8.09 11.93
CA VAL A 70 -4.87 6.75 11.34
C VAL A 70 -4.11 5.85 12.30
N TYR A 71 -4.72 4.72 12.66
CA TYR A 71 -4.10 3.63 13.39
C TYR A 71 -3.63 2.56 12.40
N LYS A 72 -2.37 2.15 12.53
CA LYS A 72 -1.80 1.06 11.75
C LYS A 72 -1.31 -0.03 12.70
N PRO A 73 -1.87 -1.25 12.66
CA PRO A 73 -1.47 -2.34 13.54
C PRO A 73 -0.21 -3.07 13.04
N ARG A 74 0.80 -2.29 12.64
CA ARG A 74 2.12 -2.75 12.18
C ARG A 74 3.20 -1.75 12.57
N SER A 75 4.45 -2.18 12.58
CA SER A 75 5.58 -1.27 12.82
C SER A 75 5.54 -0.06 11.87
N LEU A 76 5.77 1.14 12.43
CA LEU A 76 5.89 2.39 11.69
C LEU A 76 7.34 2.87 11.57
N ARG A 77 8.31 2.01 11.88
CA ARG A 77 9.73 2.36 11.80
C ARG A 77 10.12 2.82 10.40
N VAL A 78 9.63 2.13 9.37
CA VAL A 78 9.85 2.51 7.97
C VAL A 78 9.21 3.86 7.65
N ASP A 79 7.94 4.07 8.04
CA ASP A 79 7.22 5.34 7.85
C ASP A 79 7.99 6.51 8.51
N ALA A 80 8.45 6.34 9.75
CA ALA A 80 9.20 7.36 10.50
C ALA A 80 10.57 7.67 9.88
N LEU A 81 11.32 6.64 9.45
CA LEU A 81 12.59 6.81 8.74
C LEU A 81 12.40 7.51 7.39
N PHE A 82 11.31 7.20 6.69
CA PHE A 82 10.96 7.89 5.45
C PHE A 82 10.68 9.38 5.69
N GLN A 83 9.96 9.75 6.75
CA GLN A 83 9.78 11.18 7.10
C GLN A 83 11.11 11.89 7.36
N ARG A 84 12.06 11.21 8.01
CA ARG A 84 13.42 11.75 8.22
C ARG A 84 14.19 11.90 6.92
N LEU A 85 13.99 10.99 5.96
CA LEU A 85 14.59 11.08 4.63
C LEU A 85 14.02 12.24 3.82
N LEU A 86 12.71 12.48 3.89
CA LEU A 86 12.08 13.67 3.29
C LEU A 86 12.57 14.97 3.94
N HIS A 87 12.71 14.99 5.26
CA HIS A 87 13.30 16.12 5.96
C HIS A 87 14.74 16.39 5.50
N TRP A 88 15.56 15.34 5.44
CA TRP A 88 16.93 15.42 4.93
C TRP A 88 16.98 15.94 3.49
N LEU A 89 16.09 15.48 2.60
CA LEU A 89 16.00 15.99 1.22
C LEU A 89 15.69 17.49 1.19
N ASN A 90 14.76 17.94 2.04
CA ASN A 90 14.42 19.37 2.15
C ASN A 90 15.64 20.20 2.58
N GLU A 91 16.37 19.75 3.61
CA GLU A 91 17.61 20.41 4.09
C GLU A 91 18.72 20.44 3.02
N ARG A 92 18.70 19.47 2.10
CA ARG A 92 19.64 19.40 0.96
C ARG A 92 19.15 20.10 -0.31
N GLY A 93 18.07 20.85 -0.23
CA GLY A 93 17.60 21.72 -1.32
C GLY A 93 16.67 21.03 -2.31
N ALA A 94 15.92 20.01 -1.87
CA ALA A 94 14.77 19.55 -2.63
C ALA A 94 13.79 20.71 -2.86
N ASP A 95 13.40 20.89 -4.11
CA ASP A 95 12.52 21.97 -4.55
C ASP A 95 11.58 21.44 -5.64
N PRO A 96 10.26 21.43 -5.44
CA PRO A 96 9.55 21.88 -4.23
C PRO A 96 9.82 21.01 -2.99
N ALA A 97 9.84 21.63 -1.80
CA ALA A 97 10.02 20.91 -0.54
C ALA A 97 8.83 19.96 -0.25
N TYR A 98 9.12 18.84 0.39
CA TYR A 98 8.17 17.81 0.78
C TYR A 98 7.45 18.17 2.08
N ARG A 99 6.13 17.93 2.12
CA ARG A 99 5.34 17.97 3.36
C ARG A 99 5.66 16.72 4.18
N LEU A 100 5.98 16.92 5.45
CA LEU A 100 6.21 15.82 6.40
C LEU A 100 4.92 15.44 7.10
N LEU A 101 4.80 14.16 7.46
CA LEU A 101 3.74 13.61 8.29
C LEU A 101 4.22 13.42 9.72
N ARG A 102 3.32 13.67 10.67
CA ARG A 102 3.53 13.25 12.05
C ARG A 102 3.26 11.74 12.15
N VAL A 103 4.21 11.04 12.74
CA VAL A 103 4.18 9.60 12.97
C VAL A 103 4.53 9.36 14.44
N LEU A 104 3.69 8.60 15.14
CA LEU A 104 3.94 8.14 16.50
C LEU A 104 4.21 6.64 16.46
N GLU A 105 5.48 6.27 16.59
CA GLU A 105 5.94 4.89 16.60
C GLU A 105 5.65 4.22 17.96
N ARG A 106 5.23 2.95 17.89
CA ARG A 106 5.09 2.03 19.01
C ARG A 106 5.66 0.67 18.64
N ASP A 107 5.82 -0.18 19.64
CA ASP A 107 6.30 -1.54 19.42
C ASP A 107 5.23 -2.38 18.68
N GLY A 108 5.47 -2.65 17.40
CA GLY A 108 4.60 -3.45 16.54
C GLY A 108 3.32 -2.76 16.03
N TYR A 109 3.13 -1.47 16.29
CA TYR A 109 2.01 -0.67 15.78
C TYR A 109 2.38 0.82 15.73
N GLY A 110 1.45 1.69 15.30
CA GLY A 110 1.59 3.11 15.55
C GLY A 110 0.45 3.95 14.99
N TRP A 111 0.66 5.26 15.05
CA TRP A 111 -0.33 6.26 14.68
C TRP A 111 0.24 7.26 13.68
N VAL A 112 -0.56 7.65 12.69
CA VAL A 112 -0.19 8.61 11.64
C VAL A 112 -1.23 9.72 11.57
N GLU A 113 -0.76 10.93 11.27
CA GLU A 113 -1.64 12.06 10.94
C GLU A 113 -2.61 11.70 9.82
N TYR A 114 -3.89 12.04 10.00
CA TYR A 114 -4.86 11.91 8.91
C TYR A 114 -4.65 13.00 7.85
N ILE A 115 -4.64 12.58 6.58
CA ILE A 115 -4.39 13.48 5.45
C ILE A 115 -5.71 13.88 4.82
N GLU A 116 -6.06 15.16 4.96
CA GLU A 116 -7.18 15.74 4.23
C GLU A 116 -6.86 15.89 2.74
N ARG A 117 -7.73 15.35 1.90
CA ARG A 117 -7.69 15.61 0.46
C ARG A 117 -8.09 17.06 0.21
N ALA A 118 -7.37 17.72 -0.71
CA ALA A 118 -7.65 19.10 -1.07
C ALA A 118 -7.37 19.34 -2.56
N PRO A 119 -8.13 20.22 -3.24
CA PRO A 119 -7.85 20.62 -4.61
C PRO A 119 -6.62 21.51 -4.69
N CYS A 120 -5.96 21.54 -5.85
CA CYS A 120 -5.06 22.62 -6.21
C CYS A 120 -5.88 23.87 -6.55
N ALA A 121 -5.39 25.03 -6.13
CA ALA A 121 -5.95 26.34 -6.43
C ALA A 121 -5.43 26.90 -7.77
N THR A 122 -4.23 26.50 -8.22
CA THR A 122 -3.61 27.05 -9.44
C THR A 122 -2.89 25.99 -10.28
N ALA A 123 -2.65 26.30 -11.56
CA ALA A 123 -1.82 25.46 -12.42
C ALA A 123 -0.37 25.33 -11.92
N ALA A 124 0.16 26.34 -11.21
CA ALA A 124 1.48 26.27 -10.61
C ALA A 124 1.53 25.27 -9.44
N GLU A 125 0.45 25.12 -8.68
CA GLU A 125 0.31 24.08 -7.66
C GLU A 125 0.28 22.68 -8.26
N VAL A 126 -0.39 22.52 -9.40
CA VAL A 126 -0.39 21.27 -10.18
C VAL A 126 1.02 20.93 -10.66
N ASP A 127 1.77 21.90 -11.21
CA ASP A 127 3.15 21.69 -11.64
C ASP A 127 4.06 21.26 -10.47
N ARG A 128 3.90 21.89 -9.29
CA ARG A 128 4.63 21.51 -8.09
C ARG A 128 4.22 20.12 -7.59
N PHE A 129 2.94 19.76 -7.66
CA PHE A 129 2.46 18.43 -7.33
C PHE A 129 3.17 17.35 -8.15
N TYR A 130 3.17 17.47 -9.48
CA TYR A 130 3.80 16.46 -10.34
C TYR A 130 5.33 16.51 -10.29
N THR A 131 5.93 17.68 -10.00
CA THR A 131 7.36 17.76 -9.70
C THR A 131 7.70 16.99 -8.42
N ARG A 132 6.89 17.08 -7.36
CA ARG A 132 7.06 16.25 -6.16
C ARG A 132 6.86 14.76 -6.44
N GLN A 133 5.87 14.37 -7.25
CA GLN A 133 5.68 12.98 -7.70
C GLN A 133 6.93 12.44 -8.39
N GLY A 134 7.53 13.22 -9.29
CA GLY A 134 8.79 12.86 -9.95
C GLY A 134 9.92 12.61 -8.95
N GLY A 135 10.06 13.47 -7.95
CA GLY A 135 11.07 13.28 -6.92
C GLY A 135 10.79 12.09 -6.00
N TYR A 136 9.52 11.81 -5.67
CA TYR A 136 9.14 10.56 -4.99
C TYR A 136 9.51 9.34 -5.82
N LEU A 137 9.25 9.35 -7.14
CA LEU A 137 9.64 8.25 -8.03
C LEU A 137 11.15 7.98 -7.99
N ALA A 138 11.99 9.03 -7.96
CA ALA A 138 13.44 8.87 -7.82
C ALA A 138 13.83 8.27 -6.47
N LEU A 139 13.19 8.73 -5.39
CA LEU A 139 13.44 8.24 -4.04
C LEU A 139 13.04 6.76 -3.89
N LEU A 140 11.82 6.43 -4.31
CA LEU A 140 11.27 5.09 -4.27
C LEU A 140 12.07 4.12 -5.14
N TYR A 141 12.50 4.54 -6.33
CA TYR A 141 13.40 3.76 -7.18
C TYR A 141 14.73 3.47 -6.47
N ALA A 142 15.35 4.48 -5.86
CA ALA A 142 16.63 4.31 -5.15
C ALA A 142 16.52 3.39 -3.91
N LEU A 143 15.32 3.27 -3.33
CA LEU A 143 15.03 2.44 -2.17
C LEU A 143 14.45 1.07 -2.54
N TYR A 144 14.44 0.68 -3.82
CA TYR A 144 13.84 -0.57 -4.29
C TYR A 144 12.40 -0.75 -3.79
N ALA A 145 11.62 0.33 -3.83
CA ALA A 145 10.21 0.30 -3.49
C ALA A 145 9.41 -0.49 -4.54
N GLY A 146 8.43 -1.26 -4.08
CA GLY A 146 7.43 -1.90 -4.94
C GLY A 146 6.00 -1.57 -4.49
N ASP A 147 5.03 -1.93 -5.33
CA ASP A 147 3.59 -1.92 -4.96
C ASP A 147 2.98 -0.51 -4.71
N PHE A 148 3.53 0.57 -5.28
CA PHE A 148 2.94 1.92 -5.17
C PHE A 148 1.84 2.18 -6.21
N HIS A 149 0.71 1.51 -6.03
CA HIS A 149 -0.53 1.70 -6.79
C HIS A 149 -1.29 2.95 -6.34
N PHE A 150 -2.36 3.32 -7.08
CA PHE A 150 -3.16 4.53 -6.81
C PHE A 150 -3.66 4.62 -5.37
N GLU A 151 -3.99 3.49 -4.74
CA GLU A 151 -4.49 3.43 -3.36
C GLU A 151 -3.46 3.89 -2.32
N ASN A 152 -2.17 3.86 -2.66
CA ASN A 152 -1.08 4.26 -1.76
C ASN A 152 -0.76 5.76 -1.86
N LEU A 153 -1.52 6.53 -2.64
CA LEU A 153 -1.31 7.96 -2.88
C LEU A 153 -2.56 8.78 -2.59
N LEU A 154 -2.39 9.92 -1.91
CA LEU A 154 -3.41 10.93 -1.72
C LEU A 154 -2.96 12.29 -2.24
N ALA A 155 -3.88 13.03 -2.85
CA ALA A 155 -3.70 14.41 -3.27
C ALA A 155 -4.21 15.40 -2.21
N ALA A 156 -3.28 16.09 -1.55
CA ALA A 156 -3.54 17.11 -0.55
C ALA A 156 -3.09 18.48 -1.06
N GLY A 157 -3.88 19.07 -1.95
CA GLY A 157 -3.52 20.29 -2.68
C GLY A 157 -2.32 20.03 -3.58
N GLU A 158 -1.29 20.86 -3.48
CA GLU A 158 -0.02 20.68 -4.22
C GLU A 158 0.89 19.56 -3.68
N HIS A 159 0.45 18.81 -2.66
CA HIS A 159 1.25 17.77 -2.01
C HIS A 159 0.71 16.37 -2.33
N PRO A 160 1.42 15.58 -3.16
CA PRO A 160 1.21 14.14 -3.21
C PRO A 160 1.70 13.55 -1.89
N MET A 161 0.89 12.68 -1.28
CA MET A 161 1.18 12.05 -0.01
C MET A 161 1.18 10.53 -0.17
N LEU A 162 2.30 9.89 0.17
CA LEU A 162 2.40 8.44 0.24
C LEU A 162 1.84 7.98 1.59
N ILE A 163 0.84 7.10 1.56
CA ILE A 163 0.16 6.64 2.78
C ILE A 163 0.50 5.22 3.19
N ASP A 164 1.12 4.45 2.30
CA ASP A 164 1.69 3.15 2.65
C ASP A 164 3.13 3.04 2.14
N LEU A 165 4.03 2.68 3.05
CA LEU A 165 5.48 2.68 2.85
C LEU A 165 6.09 1.34 3.27
N GLU A 166 5.27 0.32 3.55
CA GLU A 166 5.76 -0.95 4.07
C GLU A 166 6.55 -1.76 3.04
N ALA A 167 6.33 -1.56 1.73
CA ALA A 167 7.01 -2.28 0.65
C ALA A 167 8.29 -1.57 0.13
N LEU A 168 9.01 -0.85 0.99
CA LEU A 168 10.36 -0.36 0.69
C LEU A 168 11.39 -1.48 0.81
N PHE A 169 12.52 -1.37 0.07
CA PHE A 169 13.58 -2.38 0.03
C PHE A 169 13.07 -3.77 -0.37
N HIS A 170 12.12 -3.82 -1.30
CA HIS A 170 11.49 -5.06 -1.74
C HIS A 170 12.52 -5.93 -2.49
N PRO A 171 12.72 -7.19 -2.09
CA PRO A 171 13.69 -8.08 -2.69
C PRO A 171 13.14 -8.68 -3.98
N ASN A 172 14.03 -8.89 -4.95
CA ASN A 172 13.62 -9.62 -6.14
C ASN A 172 13.35 -11.11 -5.83
N LEU A 173 12.13 -11.55 -6.11
CA LEU A 173 11.68 -12.92 -5.86
C LEU A 173 11.84 -13.83 -7.10
N LEU A 174 12.14 -13.26 -8.26
CA LEU A 174 12.37 -14.00 -9.50
C LEU A 174 13.82 -14.49 -9.57
N ASP A 175 13.99 -15.73 -10.02
CA ASP A 175 15.27 -16.22 -10.51
C ASP A 175 15.39 -15.86 -11.99
N TYR A 176 16.25 -14.91 -12.31
CA TYR A 176 16.54 -14.54 -13.70
C TYR A 176 17.48 -15.55 -14.31
N ASP A 177 16.93 -16.39 -15.19
CA ASP A 177 17.70 -17.36 -15.98
C ASP A 177 18.12 -16.71 -17.30
N GLU A 178 19.43 -16.57 -17.52
CA GLU A 178 20.01 -16.00 -18.75
C GLU A 178 19.63 -16.81 -20.01
N GLY A 179 19.23 -18.09 -19.86
CA GLY A 179 18.75 -18.93 -20.96
C GLY A 179 17.33 -18.61 -21.43
N ARG A 180 16.64 -17.66 -20.81
CA ARG A 180 15.22 -17.36 -21.03
C ARG A 180 15.01 -15.89 -21.41
N PRO A 181 14.87 -15.56 -22.72
CA PRO A 181 14.70 -14.17 -23.18
C PRO A 181 13.51 -13.44 -22.54
N ASP A 182 12.45 -14.16 -22.20
CA ASP A 182 11.29 -13.63 -21.48
C ASP A 182 11.64 -13.19 -20.06
N HIS A 183 12.56 -13.86 -19.38
CA HIS A 183 13.01 -13.50 -18.03
C HIS A 183 13.95 -12.30 -18.05
N LEU A 184 14.81 -12.17 -19.07
CA LEU A 184 15.67 -10.99 -19.25
C LEU A 184 14.87 -9.72 -19.52
N ALA A 185 13.78 -9.82 -20.30
CA ALA A 185 12.89 -8.69 -20.53
C ALA A 185 12.18 -8.26 -19.25
N GLN A 186 11.76 -9.22 -18.41
CA GLN A 186 11.17 -8.92 -17.10
C GLN A 186 12.19 -8.28 -16.17
N GLN A 187 13.43 -8.77 -16.15
CA GLN A 187 14.51 -8.18 -15.35
C GLN A 187 14.74 -6.71 -15.70
N ALA A 188 14.74 -6.36 -16.98
CA ALA A 188 14.91 -4.98 -17.41
C ALA A 188 13.77 -4.06 -16.93
N ILE A 189 12.54 -4.59 -16.79
CA ILE A 189 11.41 -3.85 -16.22
C ILE A 189 11.62 -3.68 -14.71
N ASP A 190 11.97 -4.77 -14.02
CA ASP A 190 12.13 -4.82 -12.56
C ASP A 190 13.31 -3.93 -12.08
N ASP A 191 14.37 -3.82 -12.88
CA ASP A 191 15.55 -2.96 -12.64
C ASP A 191 15.31 -1.47 -13.01
N SER A 192 14.12 -1.13 -13.52
CA SER A 192 13.76 0.23 -13.94
C SER A 192 12.76 0.88 -12.98
N VAL A 193 12.51 2.18 -13.18
CA VAL A 193 11.48 2.94 -12.45
C VAL A 193 10.06 2.38 -12.59
N LEU A 194 9.84 1.45 -13.53
CA LEU A 194 8.56 0.76 -13.71
C LEU A 194 8.23 -0.19 -12.54
N SER A 195 9.22 -0.72 -11.83
CA SER A 195 9.00 -1.62 -10.69
C SER A 195 8.34 -0.96 -9.49
N VAL A 196 8.41 0.37 -9.40
CA VAL A 196 7.76 1.15 -8.35
C VAL A 196 6.24 1.12 -8.48
N SER A 197 5.68 0.84 -9.67
CA SER A 197 4.23 0.87 -9.98
C SER A 197 3.56 2.26 -9.95
N MET A 198 4.31 3.35 -9.80
CA MET A 198 3.77 4.72 -9.88
C MET A 198 3.47 5.17 -11.31
N LEU A 199 4.23 4.72 -12.29
CA LEU A 199 4.08 5.13 -13.69
C LEU A 199 2.92 4.40 -14.39
N PRO A 200 2.21 5.05 -15.34
CA PRO A 200 1.14 4.43 -16.11
C PRO A 200 1.52 3.04 -16.64
N GLN A 201 0.77 2.03 -16.21
CA GLN A 201 0.98 0.63 -16.61
C GLN A 201 -0.36 -0.08 -16.76
N ARG A 202 -0.47 -0.84 -17.85
CA ARG A 202 -1.67 -1.61 -18.15
C ARG A 202 -1.59 -2.99 -17.52
N LEU A 203 -2.42 -3.23 -16.53
CA LEU A 203 -2.72 -4.57 -16.06
C LEU A 203 -3.65 -5.24 -17.08
N ASN A 204 -3.11 -6.20 -17.83
CA ASN A 204 -3.85 -6.92 -18.87
C ASN A 204 -4.62 -8.10 -18.26
N PHE A 205 -5.81 -8.33 -18.78
CA PHE A 205 -6.70 -9.42 -18.36
C PHE A 205 -7.02 -10.35 -19.53
N ALA A 206 -7.58 -11.51 -19.20
CA ALA A 206 -8.09 -12.44 -20.20
C ALA A 206 -9.14 -11.74 -21.08
N GLY A 207 -9.07 -11.96 -22.40
CA GLY A 207 -9.99 -11.32 -23.35
C GLY A 207 -9.57 -9.93 -23.86
N GLY A 208 -8.37 -9.45 -23.52
CA GLY A 208 -7.75 -8.28 -24.16
C GLY A 208 -8.12 -6.92 -23.55
N ALA A 209 -8.92 -6.90 -22.48
CA ALA A 209 -9.17 -5.71 -21.70
C ALA A 209 -8.01 -5.44 -20.71
N ALA A 210 -7.78 -4.16 -20.42
CA ALA A 210 -6.73 -3.72 -19.51
C ALA A 210 -7.20 -2.53 -18.68
N ILE A 211 -6.71 -2.47 -17.45
CA ILE A 211 -6.91 -1.32 -16.56
C ILE A 211 -5.56 -0.79 -16.10
N ASP A 212 -5.50 0.50 -15.81
CA ASP A 212 -4.36 1.15 -15.19
C ASP A 212 -4.63 1.31 -13.70
N ILE A 213 -3.78 0.70 -12.88
CA ILE A 213 -3.81 0.77 -11.41
C ILE A 213 -2.60 1.53 -10.84
N SER A 214 -1.81 2.15 -11.71
CA SER A 214 -0.59 2.84 -11.32
C SER A 214 -0.87 4.07 -10.45
N GLY A 215 0.11 4.41 -9.61
CA GLY A 215 0.05 5.54 -8.69
C GLY A 215 -0.26 6.90 -9.34
N MET A 216 0.09 7.12 -10.61
CA MET A 216 -0.18 8.38 -11.33
C MET A 216 -1.21 8.24 -12.45
N GLY A 217 -1.20 7.10 -13.16
CA GLY A 217 -1.92 6.90 -14.40
C GLY A 217 -3.37 6.46 -14.24
N ALA A 218 -3.70 5.83 -13.10
CA ALA A 218 -5.00 5.21 -12.92
C ALA A 218 -6.15 6.19 -13.21
N GLY A 219 -6.99 5.81 -14.17
CA GLY A 219 -8.11 6.61 -14.65
C GLY A 219 -9.34 6.42 -13.78
N GLY A 220 -10.11 7.50 -13.57
CA GLY A 220 -11.12 7.56 -12.51
C GLY A 220 -12.21 6.48 -12.57
N ARG A 221 -12.68 6.10 -13.76
CA ARG A 221 -13.71 5.06 -13.92
C ARG A 221 -13.27 4.06 -14.98
N GLN A 222 -12.99 2.83 -14.54
CA GLN A 222 -12.61 1.72 -15.39
C GLN A 222 -13.56 0.56 -15.14
N MET A 223 -13.80 -0.31 -16.11
CA MET A 223 -14.57 -1.53 -15.86
C MET A 223 -13.62 -2.67 -15.57
N THR A 224 -13.92 -3.49 -14.54
CA THR A 224 -13.16 -4.71 -14.31
C THR A 224 -13.27 -5.58 -15.56
N PRO A 225 -12.15 -6.04 -16.12
CA PRO A 225 -12.19 -6.85 -17.34
C PRO A 225 -12.98 -8.15 -17.15
N ASP A 226 -12.75 -8.81 -16.01
CA ASP A 226 -13.47 -10.01 -15.61
C ASP A 226 -14.72 -9.68 -14.80
N LYS A 227 -15.69 -10.61 -14.84
CA LYS A 227 -16.86 -10.55 -13.95
C LYS A 227 -16.45 -11.03 -12.56
N LEU A 228 -16.52 -10.15 -11.57
CA LEU A 228 -16.25 -10.46 -10.18
C LEU A 228 -17.50 -10.95 -9.46
N PRO A 229 -17.37 -11.82 -8.44
CA PRO A 229 -18.49 -12.21 -7.58
C PRO A 229 -18.95 -11.01 -6.73
N VAL A 230 -20.23 -10.69 -6.78
CA VAL A 230 -20.86 -9.54 -6.12
C VAL A 230 -22.17 -9.99 -5.48
N TRP A 231 -22.43 -9.53 -4.26
CA TRP A 231 -23.69 -9.77 -3.58
C TRP A 231 -24.76 -8.76 -4.02
N GLU A 232 -25.83 -9.24 -4.64
CA GLU A 232 -27.05 -8.45 -4.87
C GLU A 232 -28.02 -8.68 -3.72
N GLY A 233 -28.71 -7.62 -3.25
CA GLY A 233 -29.62 -7.73 -2.10
C GLY A 233 -28.89 -8.11 -0.80
N ALA A 234 -27.66 -7.64 -0.62
CA ALA A 234 -26.89 -7.97 0.59
C ALA A 234 -27.65 -7.58 1.86
N GLY A 235 -27.77 -8.51 2.81
CA GLY A 235 -28.52 -8.32 4.05
C GLY A 235 -30.03 -8.52 3.95
N THR A 236 -30.55 -8.98 2.79
CA THR A 236 -31.97 -9.32 2.60
C THR A 236 -32.17 -10.82 2.34
N ASP A 237 -33.43 -11.27 2.31
CA ASP A 237 -33.83 -12.63 1.92
C ASP A 237 -33.70 -12.89 0.40
N GLU A 238 -33.49 -11.83 -0.39
CA GLU A 238 -33.19 -11.92 -1.83
C GLU A 238 -31.68 -11.96 -2.12
N MET A 239 -30.84 -12.03 -1.08
CA MET A 239 -29.38 -12.02 -1.20
C MET A 239 -28.89 -13.14 -2.11
N ARG A 240 -28.15 -12.78 -3.16
CA ARG A 240 -27.59 -13.76 -4.12
C ARG A 240 -26.26 -13.32 -4.68
N LEU A 241 -25.39 -14.30 -4.89
CA LEU A 241 -24.11 -14.06 -5.55
C LEU A 241 -24.31 -13.99 -7.07
N ARG A 242 -23.92 -12.87 -7.69
CA ARG A 242 -23.88 -12.70 -9.14
C ARG A 242 -22.48 -12.36 -9.59
N ARG A 243 -22.15 -12.73 -10.83
CA ARG A 243 -20.89 -12.31 -11.46
C ARG A 243 -21.17 -11.17 -12.42
N ARG A 244 -20.61 -9.99 -12.15
CA ARG A 244 -20.79 -8.78 -12.97
C ARG A 244 -19.45 -8.08 -13.17
N GLN A 245 -19.29 -7.41 -14.30
CA GLN A 245 -18.21 -6.42 -14.43
C GLN A 245 -18.54 -5.29 -13.48
N MET A 246 -17.58 -4.95 -12.63
CA MET A 246 -17.70 -3.90 -11.64
C MET A 246 -17.02 -2.64 -12.15
N GLU A 247 -17.52 -1.51 -11.71
CA GLU A 247 -16.79 -0.26 -11.88
C GLU A 247 -15.62 -0.24 -10.90
N PHE A 248 -14.41 -0.18 -11.44
CA PHE A 248 -13.17 0.04 -10.73
C PHE A 248 -12.94 1.55 -10.66
N VAL A 249 -13.23 2.11 -9.48
CA VAL A 249 -13.13 3.54 -9.20
C VAL A 249 -11.76 3.82 -8.60
N THR A 250 -10.99 4.70 -9.22
CA THR A 250 -9.72 5.19 -8.66
C THR A 250 -9.85 6.67 -8.36
N GLU A 251 -9.78 7.02 -7.08
CA GLU A 251 -10.05 8.37 -6.61
C GLU A 251 -9.07 8.80 -5.53
N GLY A 252 -8.89 10.11 -5.39
CA GLY A 252 -8.13 10.71 -4.30
C GLY A 252 -6.63 10.80 -4.52
N HIS A 253 -6.04 10.04 -5.44
CA HIS A 253 -4.59 10.05 -5.75
C HIS A 253 -4.17 11.16 -6.71
N ARG A 254 -5.09 11.62 -7.58
CA ARG A 254 -4.83 12.67 -8.58
C ARG A 254 -5.29 14.03 -8.06
N PRO A 255 -4.52 15.11 -8.33
CA PRO A 255 -4.92 16.45 -7.95
C PRO A 255 -6.10 16.91 -8.80
N THR A 256 -6.95 17.73 -8.22
CA THR A 256 -8.04 18.41 -8.91
C THR A 256 -7.75 19.91 -9.02
N LEU A 257 -8.22 20.55 -10.09
CA LEU A 257 -8.13 22.00 -10.31
C LEU A 257 -9.46 22.48 -10.86
N GLY A 258 -10.11 23.43 -10.18
CA GLY A 258 -11.43 23.93 -10.61
C GLY A 258 -12.54 22.87 -10.60
N GLY A 259 -12.41 21.83 -9.78
CA GLY A 259 -13.38 20.72 -9.69
C GLY A 259 -13.11 19.55 -10.64
N GLU A 260 -12.16 19.68 -11.56
CA GLU A 260 -11.81 18.65 -12.54
C GLU A 260 -10.51 17.94 -12.16
N THR A 261 -10.44 16.64 -12.42
CA THR A 261 -9.21 15.85 -12.25
C THR A 261 -8.18 16.25 -13.30
N VAL A 262 -6.95 16.57 -12.87
CA VAL A 262 -5.88 16.95 -13.79
C VAL A 262 -5.47 15.77 -14.68
N ASP A 263 -5.32 16.02 -15.98
CA ASP A 263 -4.80 15.04 -16.92
C ASP A 263 -3.27 14.84 -16.76
N VAL A 264 -2.89 13.65 -16.32
CA VAL A 264 -1.50 13.23 -16.10
C VAL A 264 -0.67 13.24 -17.38
N THR A 265 -1.28 13.05 -18.56
CA THR A 265 -0.52 12.94 -19.83
C THR A 265 0.22 14.24 -20.18
N SER A 266 -0.27 15.38 -19.66
CA SER A 266 0.33 16.70 -19.83
C SER A 266 1.45 17.02 -18.84
N GLN A 267 1.76 16.12 -17.90
CA GLN A 267 2.59 16.41 -16.73
C GLN A 267 3.96 15.71 -16.75
N GLY A 268 4.29 15.04 -17.85
CA GLY A 268 5.53 14.26 -17.99
C GLY A 268 6.80 15.09 -17.74
N ASP A 269 6.85 16.34 -18.21
CA ASP A 269 8.00 17.22 -17.99
C ASP A 269 8.18 17.58 -16.51
N ALA A 270 7.10 17.81 -15.77
CA ALA A 270 7.17 18.09 -14.33
C ALA A 270 7.71 16.87 -13.56
N VAL A 271 7.21 15.68 -13.89
CA VAL A 271 7.70 14.41 -13.32
C VAL A 271 9.19 14.21 -13.64
N ALA A 272 9.60 14.41 -14.89
CA ALA A 272 11.00 14.25 -15.29
C ALA A 272 11.93 15.26 -14.57
N ARG A 273 11.50 16.52 -14.42
CA ARG A 273 12.26 17.54 -13.67
C ARG A 273 12.43 17.15 -12.20
N GLY A 274 11.34 16.73 -11.56
CA GLY A 274 11.34 16.27 -10.16
C GLY A 274 12.26 15.09 -9.95
N PHE A 275 12.13 14.07 -10.80
CA PHE A 275 12.96 12.87 -10.77
C PHE A 275 14.43 13.22 -10.91
N THR A 276 14.78 13.97 -11.95
CA THR A 276 16.17 14.34 -12.25
C THR A 276 16.81 15.09 -11.08
N ARG A 277 16.07 16.03 -10.49
CA ARG A 277 16.56 16.83 -9.35
C ARG A 277 16.88 15.94 -8.14
N VAL A 278 15.91 15.14 -7.70
CA VAL A 278 16.09 14.31 -6.50
C VAL A 278 17.12 13.21 -6.74
N TYR A 279 17.10 12.56 -7.90
CA TYR A 279 18.09 11.54 -8.23
C TYR A 279 19.52 12.10 -8.26
N THR A 280 19.70 13.31 -8.80
CA THR A 280 20.99 14.01 -8.78
C THR A 280 21.42 14.34 -7.34
N LEU A 281 20.49 14.75 -6.48
CA LEU A 281 20.76 15.05 -5.08
C LEU A 281 21.18 13.81 -4.29
N LEU A 282 20.46 12.71 -4.46
CA LEU A 282 20.81 11.40 -3.89
C LEU A 282 22.21 10.97 -4.33
N ARG A 283 22.53 11.13 -5.62
CA ARG A 283 23.86 10.81 -6.15
C ARG A 283 24.96 11.71 -5.59
N ALA A 284 24.70 13.01 -5.43
CA ALA A 284 25.66 13.97 -4.89
C ALA A 284 26.00 13.71 -3.42
N HIS A 285 25.07 13.15 -2.65
CA HIS A 285 25.24 12.83 -1.23
C HIS A 285 25.25 11.33 -0.93
N ARG A 286 25.53 10.50 -1.94
CA ARG A 286 25.54 9.04 -1.84
C ARG A 286 26.37 8.53 -0.66
N ASP A 287 27.59 9.05 -0.53
CA ASP A 287 28.54 8.54 0.45
C ASP A 287 28.12 8.86 1.89
N GLU A 288 27.40 9.96 2.10
CA GLU A 288 26.78 10.29 3.39
C GLU A 288 25.61 9.36 3.70
N LEU A 289 24.73 9.13 2.72
CA LEU A 289 23.57 8.26 2.89
C LEU A 289 23.97 6.81 3.23
N LEU A 290 25.05 6.33 2.60
CA LEU A 290 25.56 4.96 2.72
C LEU A 290 26.63 4.78 3.81
N ALA A 291 26.99 5.84 4.55
CA ALA A 291 27.91 5.71 5.66
C ALA A 291 27.36 4.75 6.73
N PRO A 292 28.22 4.10 7.55
CA PRO A 292 27.75 3.21 8.62
C PRO A 292 26.79 3.86 9.63
N ASP A 293 26.91 5.17 9.83
CA ASP A 293 26.04 6.04 10.63
C ASP A 293 25.08 6.89 9.77
N GLY A 294 25.04 6.61 8.46
CA GLY A 294 24.18 7.27 7.50
C GLY A 294 22.72 6.86 7.65
N LEU A 295 21.82 7.68 7.11
CA LEU A 295 20.38 7.49 7.27
C LEU A 295 19.87 6.15 6.71
N LEU A 296 20.51 5.61 5.65
CA LEU A 296 20.11 4.32 5.08
C LEU A 296 20.49 3.13 5.97
N ALA A 297 21.52 3.26 6.82
CA ALA A 297 21.90 2.19 7.74
C ALA A 297 20.80 1.89 8.77
N GLU A 298 19.98 2.89 9.11
CA GLU A 298 18.90 2.72 10.07
C GLU A 298 17.73 1.88 9.56
N PHE A 299 17.59 1.72 8.24
CA PHE A 299 16.59 0.84 7.64
C PHE A 299 16.94 -0.64 7.75
N ALA A 300 18.20 -0.99 8.06
CA ALA A 300 18.67 -2.38 8.08
C ALA A 300 17.84 -3.28 9.01
N GLU A 301 17.38 -2.76 10.15
CA GLU A 301 16.56 -3.49 11.12
C GLU A 301 15.06 -3.15 11.05
N ALA A 302 14.66 -2.26 10.13
CA ALA A 302 13.26 -1.92 9.95
C ALA A 302 12.53 -3.06 9.25
N GLU A 303 11.37 -3.43 9.78
CA GLU A 303 10.52 -4.45 9.17
C GLU A 303 9.85 -3.91 7.91
N VAL A 304 10.02 -4.60 6.78
CA VAL A 304 9.42 -4.26 5.48
C VAL A 304 8.55 -5.41 4.99
N ARG A 305 7.46 -5.11 4.28
CA ARG A 305 6.55 -6.09 3.68
C ARG A 305 7.10 -6.62 2.37
N ILE A 306 7.05 -7.93 2.22
CA ILE A 306 7.36 -8.63 0.99
C ILE A 306 6.07 -9.07 0.31
N VAL A 307 5.75 -8.42 -0.80
CA VAL A 307 4.65 -8.82 -1.68
C VAL A 307 5.08 -10.04 -2.49
N ALA A 308 4.79 -11.24 -1.97
CA ALA A 308 5.15 -12.49 -2.62
C ALA A 308 4.29 -12.81 -3.85
N ARG A 309 3.01 -12.42 -3.78
CA ARG A 309 2.02 -12.56 -4.86
C ARG A 309 1.09 -11.36 -4.83
N ALA A 310 0.51 -11.05 -5.99
CA ALA A 310 -0.50 -10.01 -6.08
C ALA A 310 -1.69 -10.33 -5.16
N THR A 311 -2.05 -9.38 -4.30
CA THR A 311 -3.13 -9.53 -3.31
C THR A 311 -4.45 -9.99 -3.94
N ARG A 312 -4.75 -9.54 -5.17
CA ARG A 312 -5.93 -9.96 -5.95
C ARG A 312 -6.11 -11.48 -6.03
N LEU A 313 -5.02 -12.25 -6.13
CA LEU A 313 -5.10 -13.72 -6.15
C LEU A 313 -5.64 -14.24 -4.81
N TYR A 314 -5.12 -13.74 -3.70
CA TYR A 314 -5.60 -14.10 -2.37
C TYR A 314 -7.05 -13.67 -2.14
N SER A 315 -7.41 -12.44 -2.50
CA SER A 315 -8.78 -11.95 -2.39
C SER A 315 -9.76 -12.83 -3.18
N LEU A 316 -9.40 -13.27 -4.39
CA LEU A 316 -10.21 -14.18 -5.18
C LEU A 316 -10.35 -15.55 -4.51
N LEU A 317 -9.25 -16.12 -3.98
CA LEU A 317 -9.29 -17.40 -3.26
C LEU A 317 -10.18 -17.31 -2.01
N LEU A 318 -10.09 -16.21 -1.25
CA LEU A 318 -10.93 -15.97 -0.07
C LEU A 318 -12.41 -15.83 -0.42
N GLN A 319 -12.74 -15.13 -1.51
CA GLN A 319 -14.12 -15.00 -1.98
C GLN A 319 -14.68 -16.35 -2.44
N GLU A 320 -13.97 -17.07 -3.30
CA GLU A 320 -14.43 -18.36 -3.85
C GLU A 320 -14.48 -19.45 -2.76
N ASN A 321 -13.67 -19.35 -1.70
CA ASN A 321 -13.73 -20.23 -0.52
C ASN A 321 -15.08 -20.17 0.22
N SER A 322 -15.94 -19.18 -0.06
CA SER A 322 -17.32 -19.14 0.46
C SER A 322 -18.32 -19.99 -0.34
N HIS A 323 -17.90 -20.69 -1.40
CA HIS A 323 -18.76 -21.55 -2.19
C HIS A 323 -19.29 -22.75 -1.35
N PRO A 324 -20.58 -23.11 -1.43
CA PRO A 324 -21.16 -24.18 -0.60
C PRO A 324 -20.41 -25.51 -0.65
N ASP A 325 -19.87 -25.90 -1.81
CA ASP A 325 -19.11 -27.15 -1.95
C ASP A 325 -17.79 -27.13 -1.16
N LEU A 326 -17.16 -25.95 -1.01
CA LEU A 326 -15.94 -25.77 -0.22
C LEU A 326 -16.24 -25.56 1.28
N LEU A 327 -17.48 -25.22 1.63
CA LEU A 327 -17.93 -25.07 3.02
C LEU A 327 -18.32 -26.39 3.68
N ARG A 328 -18.67 -27.41 2.88
CA ARG A 328 -19.15 -28.72 3.35
C ARG A 328 -18.03 -29.68 3.71
N ASP A 329 -16.88 -29.59 3.04
CA ASP A 329 -15.75 -30.48 3.23
C ASP A 329 -14.43 -29.69 3.34
N ALA A 330 -13.73 -29.88 4.44
CA ALA A 330 -12.43 -29.25 4.66
C ALA A 330 -11.37 -29.73 3.67
N LEU A 331 -11.42 -31.01 3.24
CA LEU A 331 -10.45 -31.56 2.30
C LEU A 331 -10.60 -30.95 0.89
N GLU A 332 -11.83 -30.71 0.45
CA GLU A 332 -12.08 -30.02 -0.82
C GLU A 332 -11.56 -28.59 -0.80
N ARG A 333 -11.64 -27.92 0.35
CA ARG A 333 -11.03 -26.60 0.54
C ARG A 333 -9.50 -26.64 0.53
N ASP A 334 -8.88 -27.62 1.17
CA ASP A 334 -7.42 -27.78 1.13
C ASP A 334 -6.95 -28.02 -0.32
N ARG A 335 -7.67 -28.86 -1.08
CA ARG A 335 -7.44 -29.07 -2.51
C ARG A 335 -7.63 -27.79 -3.32
N PHE A 336 -8.60 -26.95 -2.97
CA PHE A 336 -8.82 -25.68 -3.64
C PHE A 336 -7.61 -24.75 -3.49
N TYR A 337 -7.01 -24.65 -2.30
CA TYR A 337 -5.81 -23.83 -2.09
C TYR A 337 -4.54 -24.40 -2.74
N ALA A 338 -4.52 -25.69 -3.14
CA ALA A 338 -3.41 -26.25 -3.90
C ALA A 338 -3.16 -25.52 -5.23
N ARG A 339 -4.09 -24.68 -5.71
CA ARG A 339 -3.89 -23.78 -6.84
C ARG A 339 -2.69 -22.82 -6.68
N LEU A 340 -2.28 -22.51 -5.45
CA LEU A 340 -1.08 -21.70 -5.18
C LEU A 340 0.21 -22.34 -5.72
N TRP A 341 0.24 -23.67 -5.82
CA TRP A 341 1.38 -24.40 -6.39
C TRP A 341 1.58 -24.14 -7.89
N ARG A 342 0.58 -23.61 -8.61
CA ARG A 342 0.70 -23.34 -10.05
C ARG A 342 1.78 -22.31 -10.38
N GLU A 343 1.92 -21.26 -9.57
CA GLU A 343 2.98 -20.26 -9.83
C GLU A 343 4.34 -20.72 -9.31
N VAL A 344 4.41 -21.75 -8.46
CA VAL A 344 5.69 -22.33 -8.00
C VAL A 344 6.47 -22.91 -9.19
N GLU A 345 5.78 -23.41 -10.22
CA GLU A 345 6.42 -23.86 -11.46
C GLU A 345 7.21 -22.75 -12.16
N ARG A 346 6.75 -21.49 -12.04
CA ARG A 346 7.39 -20.31 -12.65
C ARG A 346 8.33 -19.59 -11.68
N THR A 347 8.01 -19.63 -10.38
CA THR A 347 8.77 -18.98 -9.31
C THR A 347 9.00 -19.98 -8.18
N PRO A 348 10.01 -20.87 -8.30
CA PRO A 348 10.23 -21.98 -7.37
C PRO A 348 10.40 -21.54 -5.90
N ARG A 349 10.91 -20.32 -5.67
CA ARG A 349 11.06 -19.73 -4.33
C ARG A 349 9.74 -19.66 -3.54
N LEU A 350 8.60 -19.49 -4.24
CA LEU A 350 7.28 -19.45 -3.61
C LEU A 350 6.90 -20.76 -2.90
N ALA A 351 7.51 -21.89 -3.26
CA ALA A 351 7.26 -23.18 -2.60
C ALA A 351 7.42 -23.10 -1.07
N ARG A 352 8.36 -22.27 -0.59
CA ARG A 352 8.65 -22.07 0.83
C ARG A 352 7.54 -21.33 1.56
N LEU A 353 6.74 -20.55 0.84
CA LEU A 353 5.68 -19.69 1.38
C LEU A 353 4.33 -20.37 1.40
N VAL A 354 4.05 -21.33 0.50
CA VAL A 354 2.72 -21.93 0.33
C VAL A 354 2.11 -22.44 1.64
N ALA A 355 2.89 -23.08 2.51
CA ALA A 355 2.38 -23.56 3.78
C ALA A 355 1.88 -22.43 4.71
N ALA A 356 2.54 -21.26 4.68
CA ALA A 356 2.09 -20.08 5.40
C ALA A 356 0.88 -19.43 4.71
N GLU A 357 0.93 -19.29 3.38
CA GLU A 357 -0.18 -18.75 2.57
C GLU A 357 -1.48 -19.50 2.85
N VAL A 358 -1.44 -20.84 2.85
CA VAL A 358 -2.61 -21.69 3.11
C VAL A 358 -3.14 -21.52 4.54
N ARG A 359 -2.26 -21.37 5.54
CA ARG A 359 -2.69 -21.14 6.93
C ARG A 359 -3.46 -19.82 7.06
N ASP A 360 -2.90 -18.74 6.54
CA ASP A 360 -3.54 -17.42 6.63
C ASP A 360 -4.88 -17.40 5.89
N LEU A 361 -4.93 -18.01 4.69
CA LEU A 361 -6.18 -18.15 3.92
C LEU A 361 -7.24 -18.97 4.65
N HIS A 362 -6.85 -20.00 5.42
CA HIS A 362 -7.78 -20.76 6.26
C HIS A 362 -8.39 -19.94 7.40
N ASP A 363 -7.61 -19.02 7.94
CA ASP A 363 -8.04 -18.05 8.94
C ASP A 363 -8.78 -16.85 8.32
N GLY A 364 -8.84 -16.83 6.99
CA GLY A 364 -9.53 -15.84 6.18
C GLY A 364 -8.66 -14.64 5.80
N ASP A 365 -7.44 -14.55 6.31
CA ASP A 365 -6.57 -13.40 6.08
C ASP A 365 -5.85 -13.46 4.74
N VAL A 366 -5.50 -12.30 4.22
CA VAL A 366 -4.57 -12.20 3.11
C VAL A 366 -3.17 -12.50 3.66
N PRO A 367 -2.41 -13.46 3.08
CA PRO A 367 -1.06 -13.74 3.53
C PRO A 367 -0.17 -12.50 3.48
N ILE A 368 0.64 -12.31 4.52
CA ILE A 368 1.61 -11.22 4.61
C ILE A 368 2.97 -11.79 5.03
N PHE A 369 4.03 -11.29 4.41
CA PHE A 369 5.39 -11.68 4.69
C PHE A 369 6.19 -10.43 4.99
N HIS A 370 7.13 -10.53 5.91
CA HIS A 370 8.01 -9.45 6.29
C HIS A 370 9.46 -9.85 6.09
N ALA A 371 10.35 -8.86 6.06
CA ALA A 371 11.79 -9.04 6.05
C ALA A 371 12.44 -7.86 6.79
N ARG A 372 13.74 -7.97 7.03
CA ARG A 372 14.58 -6.85 7.41
C ARG A 372 15.65 -6.65 6.34
N PRO A 373 15.85 -5.44 5.79
CA PRO A 373 16.82 -5.22 4.71
C PRO A 373 18.25 -5.67 5.04
N GLY A 374 18.64 -5.62 6.32
CA GLY A 374 19.95 -6.07 6.79
C GLY A 374 20.11 -7.59 6.95
N GLN A 375 19.04 -8.37 6.74
CA GLN A 375 19.02 -9.81 7.00
C GLN A 375 18.63 -10.60 5.74
N PRO A 376 19.24 -11.77 5.47
CA PRO A 376 18.96 -12.56 4.28
C PRO A 376 17.72 -13.47 4.40
N HIS A 377 16.84 -13.23 5.39
CA HIS A 377 15.73 -14.11 5.75
C HIS A 377 14.40 -13.36 5.79
N LEU A 378 13.32 -14.09 5.46
CA LEU A 378 11.92 -13.70 5.65
C LEU A 378 11.44 -14.10 7.03
#